data_AF-A0AAV6R1L4-F1
#
_entry.id   AF-A0AAV6R1L4-F1
#
_cell.length_a   1.000
_cell.length_b   1.000
_cell.length_c   1.000
_cell.angle_alpha   90.00
_cell.angle_beta   90.00
_cell.angle_gamma   90.00
#
_symmetry.space_group_name_H-M   'P 1'
#
loop_
_entity.id
_entity.type
_entity.pdbx_description
1 polymer ?
#
loop_
_entity_poly.entity_id
_entity_poly.type
_entity_poly.pdbx_seq_one_letter_code
_entity_poly.pdbx_strand_id
1 'polypeptide(L)'
;MTYSRSSVEGGSSDLGPRALTGKGPKERLKQYITARRSKLRQQDQIERLMGDDNNVIRVKQDEMKSYRKRHEEFIELNQAVNHFMGADEFEVDQTSWFEPKASCCREFMASVEAWADGVELREDLIKDATPMDSVSNPAGFSSRSSRASSHISSAASIQRKEEADRAALIAKAAATWGSLVLRGTTVNTLCLYELSKLLP
;
A
#
# COMPACT_ATOMS: atom_id res chain seq x y z
N MET A 1 45.30 -68.67 -30.30
CA MET A 1 45.23 -68.71 -31.77
C MET A 1 44.22 -67.67 -32.23
N THR A 2 44.56 -67.00 -33.32
CA THR A 2 44.11 -65.69 -33.82
C THR A 2 42.63 -65.57 -34.17
N TYR A 3 42.08 -64.35 -34.02
CA TYR A 3 41.21 -63.75 -35.04
C TYR A 3 41.50 -62.25 -35.18
N SER A 4 41.91 -61.86 -36.39
CA SER A 4 41.99 -60.48 -36.89
C SER A 4 40.82 -60.22 -37.84
N ARG A 5 40.19 -59.04 -37.78
CA ARG A 5 39.47 -58.32 -38.87
C ARG A 5 38.72 -57.11 -38.25
N SER A 6 38.51 -55.95 -38.86
CA SER A 6 39.13 -55.12 -39.91
C SER A 6 38.40 -53.76 -39.84
N SER A 7 39.07 -52.71 -40.31
CA SER A 7 38.60 -51.33 -40.45
C SER A 7 37.28 -51.14 -41.23
N VAL A 8 36.54 -50.09 -40.87
CA VAL A 8 35.77 -49.16 -41.75
C VAL A 8 35.71 -47.83 -40.97
N GLU A 9 36.49 -46.81 -41.32
CA GLU A 9 36.19 -45.71 -42.27
C GLU A 9 35.00 -44.81 -41.87
N GLY A 10 35.27 -43.50 -41.87
CA GLY A 10 34.27 -42.49 -42.27
C GLY A 10 33.48 -41.83 -41.15
N GLY A 11 33.85 -40.60 -40.79
CA GLY A 11 33.02 -39.77 -39.91
C GLY A 11 33.63 -38.44 -39.53
N SER A 12 34.23 -37.73 -40.48
CA SER A 12 34.48 -36.29 -40.34
C SER A 12 33.12 -35.59 -40.25
N SER A 13 32.65 -35.35 -39.03
CA SER A 13 31.71 -34.27 -38.76
C SER A 13 32.47 -33.22 -37.99
N ASP A 14 33.05 -32.34 -38.80
CA ASP A 14 33.21 -30.92 -38.56
C ASP A 14 32.04 -30.38 -37.72
N LEU A 15 32.17 -30.51 -36.40
CA LEU A 15 31.41 -29.73 -35.45
C LEU A 15 32.18 -28.43 -35.29
N GLY A 16 31.98 -27.56 -36.29
CA GLY A 16 32.41 -26.18 -36.23
C GLY A 16 32.06 -25.58 -34.86
N PRO A 17 32.90 -24.71 -34.30
CA PRO A 17 32.69 -24.13 -32.99
C PRO A 17 31.34 -23.43 -32.99
N ARG A 18 30.36 -24.02 -32.29
CA ARG A 18 29.09 -23.38 -31.95
C ARG A 18 29.46 -22.07 -31.26
N ALA A 19 29.34 -20.98 -32.01
CA ALA A 19 29.49 -19.63 -31.52
C ALA A 19 28.45 -19.40 -30.40
N LEU A 20 28.87 -19.59 -29.15
CA LEU A 20 28.14 -19.24 -27.93
C LEU A 20 28.20 -17.72 -27.66
N THR A 21 28.16 -16.90 -28.69
CA THR A 21 28.54 -15.48 -28.62
C THR A 21 27.32 -14.56 -28.76
N GLY A 22 27.01 -13.81 -27.70
CA GLY A 22 26.25 -12.55 -27.76
C GLY A 22 24.76 -12.56 -27.39
N LYS A 23 24.03 -13.69 -27.44
CA LYS A 23 22.58 -13.72 -27.15
C LYS A 23 22.22 -13.99 -25.68
N GLY A 24 23.04 -14.76 -24.96
CA GLY A 24 22.75 -15.18 -23.58
C GLY A 24 22.59 -14.04 -22.56
N PRO A 25 23.50 -13.05 -22.51
CA PRO A 25 23.38 -11.94 -21.55
C PRO A 25 22.16 -11.05 -21.80
N LYS A 26 21.87 -10.75 -23.07
CA LYS A 26 20.70 -9.94 -23.46
C LYS A 26 19.38 -10.63 -23.16
N GLU A 27 19.32 -11.94 -23.35
CA GLU A 27 18.13 -12.74 -23.01
C GLU A 27 17.90 -12.80 -21.50
N ARG A 28 18.97 -13.01 -20.71
CA ARG A 28 18.90 -12.94 -19.25
C ARG A 28 18.42 -11.58 -18.75
N LEU A 29 18.96 -10.49 -19.31
CA LEU A 29 18.51 -9.14 -18.96
C LEU A 29 16.99 -8.97 -19.20
N LYS A 30 16.48 -9.40 -20.36
CA LYS A 30 15.04 -9.36 -20.65
C LYS A 30 14.22 -10.18 -19.67
N GLN A 31 14.71 -11.36 -19.27
CA GLN A 31 14.05 -12.20 -18.26
C GLN A 31 13.98 -11.47 -16.90
N TYR A 32 15.08 -10.87 -16.44
CA TYR A 32 15.12 -10.12 -15.20
C TYR A 32 14.21 -8.89 -15.22
N ILE A 33 14.20 -8.11 -16.30
CA ILE A 33 13.29 -6.96 -16.45
C ILE A 33 11.83 -7.41 -16.41
N THR A 34 11.49 -8.51 -17.09
CA THR A 34 10.13 -9.04 -17.13
C THR A 34 9.70 -9.55 -15.75
N ALA A 35 10.57 -10.29 -15.06
CA ALA A 35 10.33 -10.77 -13.71
C ALA A 35 10.17 -9.59 -12.73
N ARG A 36 11.02 -8.57 -12.81
CA ARG A 36 10.96 -7.36 -11.98
C ARG A 36 9.62 -6.65 -12.15
N ARG A 37 9.17 -6.48 -13.40
CA ARG A 37 7.90 -5.82 -13.73
C ARG A 37 6.65 -6.57 -13.25
N SER A 38 6.70 -7.90 -13.21
CA SER A 38 5.53 -8.70 -12.82
C SER A 38 5.27 -8.71 -11.31
N LYS A 39 6.26 -8.36 -10.48
CA LYS A 39 6.12 -8.34 -9.00
C LYS A 39 5.16 -7.28 -8.46
N LEU A 40 4.89 -6.22 -9.23
CA LEU A 40 4.12 -5.04 -8.78
C LEU A 40 2.58 -5.17 -8.96
N ARG A 41 2.03 -6.36 -9.20
CA ARG A 41 0.62 -6.54 -9.67
C ARG A 41 -0.42 -6.90 -8.58
N GLN A 42 -0.17 -6.60 -7.30
CA GLN A 42 -1.06 -7.07 -6.21
C GLN A 42 -1.67 -6.00 -5.31
N GLN A 43 -1.37 -4.73 -5.57
CA GLN A 43 -1.85 -3.62 -4.76
C GLN A 43 -3.38 -3.59 -4.66
N ASP A 44 -4.07 -3.79 -5.80
CA ASP A 44 -5.53 -3.78 -5.93
C ASP A 44 -6.25 -4.81 -5.04
N GLN A 45 -5.59 -5.90 -4.63
CA GLN A 45 -6.19 -6.89 -3.74
C GLN A 45 -6.21 -6.40 -2.28
N ILE A 46 -5.11 -5.81 -1.83
CA ILE A 46 -4.99 -5.29 -0.47
C ILE A 46 -5.91 -4.07 -0.31
N GLU A 47 -5.92 -3.16 -1.29
CA GLU A 47 -6.82 -2.00 -1.30
C GLU A 47 -8.30 -2.42 -1.19
N ARG A 48 -8.71 -3.48 -1.89
CA ARG A 48 -10.06 -4.02 -1.75
C ARG A 48 -10.37 -4.57 -0.36
N LEU A 49 -9.40 -5.22 0.30
CA LEU A 49 -9.58 -5.73 1.66
C LEU A 49 -9.64 -4.61 2.69
N MET A 50 -8.92 -3.51 2.46
CA MET A 50 -8.95 -2.31 3.32
C MET A 50 -10.30 -1.58 3.31
N GLY A 51 -11.20 -1.90 2.37
CA GLY A 51 -12.56 -1.37 2.36
C GLY A 51 -13.45 -1.88 3.50
N ASP A 52 -12.99 -2.88 4.26
CA ASP A 52 -13.70 -3.44 5.42
C ASP A 52 -12.72 -3.68 6.57
N ASP A 53 -12.93 -2.91 7.65
CA ASP A 53 -12.09 -2.91 8.86
C ASP A 53 -11.98 -4.30 9.52
N ASN A 54 -12.96 -5.18 9.33
CA ASN A 54 -12.92 -6.56 9.86
C ASN A 54 -11.77 -7.38 9.25
N ASN A 55 -11.19 -6.94 8.12
CA ASN A 55 -10.07 -7.60 7.47
C ASN A 55 -8.70 -7.19 8.03
N VAL A 56 -8.63 -6.28 9.02
CA VAL A 56 -7.35 -5.74 9.53
C VAL A 56 -6.34 -6.82 9.90
N ILE A 57 -6.78 -7.89 10.58
CA ILE A 57 -5.91 -9.00 10.99
C ILE A 57 -5.34 -9.72 9.77
N ARG A 58 -6.22 -10.07 8.80
CA ARG A 58 -5.82 -10.75 7.56
C ARG A 58 -4.85 -9.90 6.75
N VAL A 59 -5.12 -8.60 6.63
CA VAL A 59 -4.25 -7.67 5.89
C VAL A 59 -2.89 -7.56 6.57
N LYS A 60 -2.82 -7.37 7.90
CA LYS A 60 -1.54 -7.27 8.64
C LYS A 60 -0.73 -8.56 8.59
N GLN A 61 -1.34 -9.71 8.84
CA GLN A 61 -0.63 -10.97 9.04
C GLN A 61 -0.25 -11.67 7.72
N ASP A 62 -1.15 -11.67 6.74
CA ASP A 62 -0.98 -12.48 5.52
C ASP A 62 -0.60 -11.61 4.33
N GLU A 63 -1.47 -10.66 3.97
CA GLU A 63 -1.35 -9.96 2.68
C GLU A 63 -0.17 -8.99 2.69
N MET A 64 0.03 -8.24 3.78
CA MET A 64 1.19 -7.34 3.92
C MET A 64 2.52 -8.09 4.00
N LYS A 65 2.55 -9.25 4.64
CA LYS A 65 3.74 -10.11 4.68
C LYS A 65 4.10 -10.61 3.28
N SER A 66 3.10 -11.08 2.53
CA SER A 66 3.25 -11.49 1.12
C SER A 66 3.71 -10.33 0.23
N TYR A 67 3.15 -9.13 0.43
CA TYR A 67 3.51 -7.94 -0.33
C TYR A 67 4.95 -7.48 -0.06
N ARG A 68 5.37 -7.40 1.21
CA ARG A 68 6.76 -7.08 1.59
C ARG A 68 7.77 -8.01 0.94
N LYS A 69 7.51 -9.32 1.00
CA LYS A 69 8.37 -10.32 0.35
C LYS A 69 8.53 -10.08 -1.15
N ARG A 70 7.46 -9.73 -1.86
CA ARG A 70 7.54 -9.43 -3.30
C ARG A 70 8.27 -8.13 -3.58
N HIS A 71 8.13 -7.14 -2.70
CA HIS A 71 8.89 -5.90 -2.79
C HIS A 71 10.40 -6.14 -2.57
N GLU A 72 10.77 -7.03 -1.64
CA GLU A 72 12.16 -7.49 -1.47
C GLU A 72 12.66 -8.19 -2.74
N GLU A 73 11.91 -9.15 -3.28
CA GLU A 73 12.25 -9.83 -4.55
C GLU A 73 12.36 -8.83 -5.72
N PHE A 74 11.55 -7.77 -5.75
CA PHE A 74 11.63 -6.70 -6.73
C PHE A 74 12.95 -5.92 -6.64
N ILE A 75 13.41 -5.62 -5.43
CA ILE A 75 14.70 -4.97 -5.17
C ILE A 75 15.85 -5.90 -5.58
N GLU A 76 15.79 -7.18 -5.22
CA GLU A 76 16.81 -8.17 -5.58
C GLU A 76 16.93 -8.32 -7.10
N LEU A 77 15.80 -8.40 -7.82
CA LEU A 77 15.78 -8.45 -9.28
C LEU A 77 16.38 -7.18 -9.90
N ASN A 78 16.18 -6.02 -9.28
CA ASN A 78 16.81 -4.77 -9.74
C ASN A 78 18.34 -4.80 -9.57
N GLN A 79 18.83 -5.32 -8.45
CA GLN A 79 20.27 -5.54 -8.26
C GLN A 79 20.83 -6.51 -9.30
N ALA A 80 20.09 -7.57 -9.66
CA ALA A 80 20.49 -8.47 -10.73
C ALA A 80 20.53 -7.79 -12.11
N VAL A 81 19.60 -6.87 -12.40
CA VAL A 81 19.59 -6.08 -13.65
C VAL A 81 20.87 -5.25 -13.80
N ASN A 82 21.38 -4.66 -12.71
CA ASN A 82 22.62 -3.88 -12.72
C ASN A 82 23.82 -4.66 -13.30
N HIS A 83 23.87 -5.99 -13.10
CA HIS A 83 24.97 -6.83 -13.59
C HIS A 83 24.99 -6.99 -15.11
N PHE A 84 23.90 -6.67 -15.80
CA PHE A 84 23.74 -6.88 -17.23
C PHE A 84 23.53 -5.59 -18.03
N MET A 85 23.45 -4.44 -17.34
CA MET A 85 23.14 -3.14 -17.92
C MET A 85 24.36 -2.22 -17.82
N GLY A 86 24.54 -1.34 -18.81
CA GLY A 86 25.57 -0.29 -18.72
C GLY A 86 25.22 0.72 -17.63
N ALA A 87 26.22 1.38 -17.03
CA ALA A 87 26.00 2.32 -15.93
C ALA A 87 25.00 3.44 -16.28
N ASP A 88 25.17 4.07 -17.45
CA ASP A 88 24.28 5.14 -17.91
C ASP A 88 22.84 4.66 -18.16
N GLU A 89 22.69 3.48 -18.78
CA GLU A 89 21.38 2.87 -19.03
C GLU A 89 20.70 2.48 -17.70
N PHE A 90 21.48 1.98 -16.74
CA PHE A 90 21.01 1.63 -15.41
C PHE A 90 20.58 2.87 -14.64
N GLU A 91 21.34 3.96 -14.65
CA GLU A 91 20.98 5.22 -14.00
C GLU A 91 19.67 5.79 -14.55
N VAL A 92 19.49 5.77 -15.87
CA VAL A 92 18.23 6.18 -16.51
C VAL A 92 17.08 5.26 -16.09
N ASP A 93 17.26 3.94 -16.06
CA ASP A 93 16.23 3.00 -15.58
C ASP A 93 15.91 3.23 -14.08
N GLN A 94 16.93 3.53 -13.25
CA GLN A 94 16.75 3.79 -11.83
C GLN A 94 15.86 5.03 -11.61
N THR A 95 16.22 6.14 -12.25
CA THR A 95 15.53 7.42 -12.06
C THR A 95 14.15 7.47 -12.73
N SER A 96 14.02 6.90 -13.93
CA SER A 96 12.78 7.00 -14.72
C SER A 96 11.76 5.92 -14.41
N TRP A 97 12.17 4.77 -13.87
CA TRP A 97 11.28 3.63 -13.71
C TRP A 97 11.36 2.96 -12.34
N PHE A 98 12.55 2.53 -11.88
CA PHE A 98 12.65 1.75 -10.66
C PHE A 98 12.30 2.57 -9.42
N GLU A 99 12.92 3.73 -9.19
CA GLU A 99 12.66 4.56 -8.00
C GLU A 99 11.20 5.03 -7.90
N PRO A 100 10.57 5.55 -8.98
CA PRO A 100 9.16 5.89 -8.92
C PRO A 100 8.27 4.71 -8.51
N LYS A 101 8.59 3.49 -8.96
CA LYS A 101 7.84 2.28 -8.60
C LYS A 101 8.14 1.83 -7.17
N ALA A 102 9.39 1.85 -6.74
CA ALA A 102 9.80 1.53 -5.38
C ALA A 102 9.16 2.51 -4.38
N SER A 103 9.14 3.82 -4.70
CA SER A 103 8.49 4.83 -3.86
C SER A 103 7.01 4.57 -3.70
N CYS A 104 6.30 4.30 -4.80
CA CYS A 104 4.87 3.95 -4.76
C CYS A 104 4.62 2.73 -3.86
N CYS A 105 5.47 1.70 -3.93
CA CYS A 105 5.36 0.55 -3.03
C CYS A 105 5.58 0.91 -1.55
N ARG A 106 6.56 1.76 -1.24
CA ARG A 106 6.84 2.21 0.13
C ARG A 106 5.68 3.04 0.69
N GLU A 107 5.19 3.99 -0.09
CA GLU A 107 4.03 4.82 0.26
C GLU A 107 2.78 3.97 0.49
N PHE A 108 2.56 2.97 -0.36
CA PHE A 108 1.47 2.02 -0.19
C PHE A 108 1.59 1.24 1.13
N MET A 109 2.77 0.69 1.43
CA MET A 109 2.97 -0.04 2.70
C MET A 109 2.71 0.85 3.92
N ALA A 110 3.17 2.10 3.89
CA ALA A 110 2.90 3.07 4.95
C ALA A 110 1.40 3.41 5.07
N SER A 111 0.69 3.51 3.94
CA SER A 111 -0.77 3.73 3.94
C SER A 111 -1.53 2.55 4.56
N VAL A 112 -1.11 1.31 4.30
CA VAL A 112 -1.73 0.12 4.90
C VAL A 112 -1.49 0.08 6.41
N GLU A 113 -0.28 0.42 6.85
CA GLU A 113 0.06 0.50 8.28
C GLU A 113 -0.76 1.57 9.00
N ALA A 114 -0.83 2.78 8.43
CA ALA A 114 -1.63 3.86 9.00
C ALA A 114 -3.13 3.52 9.08
N TRP A 115 -3.67 2.84 8.07
CA TRP A 115 -5.04 2.34 8.10
C TRP A 115 -5.24 1.33 9.24
N ALA A 116 -4.35 0.34 9.34
CA ALA A 116 -4.47 -0.71 10.36
C ALA A 116 -4.39 -0.15 11.78
N ASP A 117 -3.47 0.78 12.04
CA ASP A 117 -3.35 1.46 13.33
C ASP A 117 -4.60 2.30 13.63
N GLY A 118 -5.19 2.91 12.60
CA GLY A 118 -6.44 3.64 12.71
C GLY A 118 -7.65 2.75 13.05
N VAL A 119 -7.69 1.50 12.56
CA VAL A 119 -8.72 0.52 12.93
C VAL A 119 -8.58 0.13 14.39
N GLU A 120 -7.37 -0.23 14.82
CA GLU A 120 -7.07 -0.63 16.21
C GLU A 120 -7.46 0.48 17.21
N LEU A 121 -7.12 1.73 16.89
CA LEU A 121 -7.51 2.88 17.72
C LEU A 121 -9.04 3.04 17.84
N ARG A 122 -9.80 2.82 16.74
CA ARG A 122 -11.27 2.89 16.78
C ARG A 122 -11.86 1.78 17.63
N GLU A 123 -11.34 0.56 17.54
CA GLU A 123 -11.80 -0.56 18.36
C GLU A 123 -11.57 -0.30 19.86
N ASP A 124 -10.41 0.27 20.21
CA ASP A 124 -10.09 0.57 21.61
C ASP A 124 -10.95 1.70 22.17
N LEU A 125 -11.22 2.74 21.38
CA LEU A 125 -12.17 3.79 21.75
C LEU A 125 -13.59 3.26 21.98
N ILE A 126 -14.04 2.27 21.19
CA ILE A 126 -15.37 1.64 21.38
C ILE A 126 -15.40 0.81 22.66
N LYS A 127 -14.33 0.08 22.97
CA LYS A 127 -14.22 -0.70 24.22
C LYS A 127 -14.26 0.22 25.45
N ASP A 128 -13.53 1.34 25.39
CA ASP A 128 -13.47 2.32 26.49
C ASP A 128 -14.74 3.18 26.62
N ALA A 129 -15.51 3.34 25.53
CA ALA A 129 -16.77 4.07 25.51
C ALA A 129 -17.99 3.21 25.90
N THR A 130 -17.80 1.96 26.33
CA THR A 130 -18.91 1.18 26.91
C THR A 130 -19.40 1.92 28.17
N PRO A 131 -20.68 2.37 28.20
CA PRO A 131 -21.25 2.90 29.42
C PRO A 131 -21.51 1.70 30.34
N MET A 132 -20.48 1.28 31.07
CA MET A 132 -20.66 0.49 32.28
C MET A 132 -21.66 1.25 33.13
N ASP A 133 -22.85 0.67 33.22
CA ASP A 133 -24.06 1.26 33.76
C ASP A 133 -23.79 2.18 34.94
N SER A 134 -24.27 3.42 34.84
CA SER A 134 -24.61 4.22 36.01
C SER A 134 -25.79 3.56 36.73
N VAL A 135 -25.57 2.40 37.37
CA VAL A 135 -26.48 1.88 38.40
C VAL A 135 -26.24 2.70 39.65
N SER A 136 -26.72 3.94 39.64
CA SER A 136 -26.87 4.73 40.86
C SER A 136 -27.92 4.03 41.71
N ASN A 137 -27.42 3.23 42.66
CA ASN A 137 -28.18 2.61 43.73
C ASN A 137 -29.13 3.66 44.35
N PRO A 138 -30.47 3.55 44.28
CA PRO A 138 -31.33 4.43 45.04
C PRO A 138 -31.19 4.01 46.51
N ALA A 139 -30.32 4.70 47.23
CA ALA A 139 -30.28 4.63 48.68
C ALA A 139 -31.68 4.99 49.19
N GLY A 140 -32.39 3.97 49.70
CA GLY A 140 -33.63 4.15 50.44
C GLY A 140 -33.33 4.91 51.72
N PHE A 141 -33.42 6.23 51.67
CA PHE A 141 -33.64 7.03 52.86
C PHE A 141 -34.87 7.92 52.62
N SER A 142 -35.99 7.44 53.12
CA SER A 142 -37.19 8.22 53.31
C SER A 142 -36.87 9.41 54.21
N SER A 143 -36.97 10.64 53.68
CA SER A 143 -37.95 11.63 54.16
C SER A 143 -37.61 13.08 53.78
N ARG A 144 -38.68 13.80 53.39
CA ARG A 144 -38.91 15.25 53.50
C ARG A 144 -38.39 16.20 52.40
N SER A 145 -39.34 16.48 51.50
CA SER A 145 -39.96 17.79 51.26
C SER A 145 -39.20 18.88 50.49
N SER A 146 -39.86 19.27 49.39
CA SER A 146 -40.11 20.62 48.88
C SER A 146 -38.98 21.40 48.20
N ARG A 147 -39.03 21.48 46.85
CA ARG A 147 -39.57 22.64 46.10
C ARG A 147 -39.21 22.50 44.61
N ALA A 148 -40.21 22.69 43.76
CA ALA A 148 -40.04 22.85 42.33
C ALA A 148 -39.38 24.19 42.00
N SER A 149 -38.46 24.22 41.04
CA SER A 149 -38.18 25.37 40.18
C SER A 149 -37.34 24.94 38.99
N SER A 150 -37.89 25.18 37.81
CA SER A 150 -37.35 25.07 36.46
C SER A 150 -35.98 25.72 36.27
N HIS A 151 -35.09 25.08 35.48
CA HIS A 151 -34.27 25.73 34.45
C HIS A 151 -33.64 24.66 33.53
N ILE A 152 -34.39 24.25 32.51
CA ILE A 152 -33.84 23.62 31.30
C ILE A 152 -33.30 24.77 30.45
N SER A 153 -31.98 24.87 30.26
CA SER A 153 -31.32 25.59 29.14
C SER A 153 -29.80 25.56 29.32
N SER A 154 -29.09 24.58 28.74
CA SER A 154 -27.62 24.67 28.53
C SER A 154 -27.03 23.64 27.52
N ALA A 155 -27.83 23.00 26.66
CA ALA A 155 -27.28 22.09 25.64
C ALA A 155 -27.09 22.76 24.25
N ALA A 156 -27.84 23.81 23.95
CA ALA A 156 -27.91 24.41 22.62
C ALA A 156 -26.81 25.44 22.29
N SER A 157 -26.05 25.93 23.28
CA SER A 157 -24.99 26.94 23.06
C SER A 157 -23.61 26.33 22.76
N ILE A 158 -23.37 25.09 23.18
CA ILE A 158 -22.11 24.37 22.91
C ILE A 158 -22.10 23.85 21.46
N GLN A 159 -23.25 23.38 20.96
CA GLN A 159 -23.40 22.81 19.62
C GLN A 159 -23.15 23.82 18.48
N ARG A 160 -23.54 25.09 18.65
CA ARG A 160 -23.37 26.12 17.59
C ARG A 160 -21.94 26.62 17.43
N LYS A 161 -21.10 26.52 18.47
CA LYS A 161 -19.71 26.98 18.37
C LYS A 161 -18.84 25.96 17.63
N GLU A 162 -19.15 24.67 17.78
CA GLU A 162 -18.43 23.59 17.13
C GLU A 162 -18.68 23.53 15.61
N GLU A 163 -19.90 23.87 15.15
CA GLU A 163 -20.21 23.94 13.71
C GLU A 163 -19.46 25.07 12.99
N ALA A 164 -19.22 26.20 13.67
CA ALA A 164 -18.46 27.31 13.10
C ALA A 164 -16.97 26.95 12.88
N ASP A 165 -16.38 26.21 13.82
CA ASP A 165 -14.98 25.77 13.74
C ASP A 165 -14.78 24.71 12.64
N ARG A 166 -15.77 23.83 12.41
CA ARG A 166 -15.76 22.89 11.26
C ARG A 166 -15.84 23.61 9.92
N ALA A 167 -16.68 24.65 9.81
CA ALA A 167 -16.78 25.44 8.58
C ALA A 167 -15.47 26.20 8.25
N ALA A 168 -14.78 26.71 9.26
CA ALA A 168 -13.49 27.41 9.08
C ALA A 168 -12.36 26.48 8.61
N LEU A 169 -12.32 25.22 9.09
CA LEU A 169 -11.35 24.23 8.64
C LEU A 169 -11.55 23.81 7.18
N ILE A 170 -12.81 23.65 6.74
CA ILE A 170 -13.15 23.33 5.34
C ILE A 170 -12.77 24.48 4.40
N ALA A 171 -13.01 25.73 4.80
CA ALA A 171 -12.62 26.90 4.01
C ALA A 171 -11.09 27.02 3.84
N LYS A 172 -10.32 26.64 4.88
CA LYS A 172 -8.85 26.64 4.81
C LYS A 172 -8.30 25.53 3.94
N ALA A 173 -8.94 24.35 3.93
CA ALA A 173 -8.56 23.23 3.06
C ALA A 173 -8.84 23.54 1.58
N ALA A 174 -9.95 24.20 1.25
CA ALA A 174 -10.24 24.59 -0.14
C ALA A 174 -9.22 25.58 -0.72
N ALA A 175 -8.71 26.51 0.11
CA ALA A 175 -7.73 27.51 -0.32
C ALA A 175 -6.36 26.92 -0.70
N THR A 176 -5.98 25.76 -0.15
CA THR A 176 -4.70 25.10 -0.48
C THR A 176 -4.74 24.33 -1.80
N TRP A 177 -5.92 23.93 -2.29
CA TRP A 177 -6.06 23.21 -3.57
C TRP A 177 -6.17 24.15 -4.78
N GLY A 178 -6.71 25.37 -4.59
CA GLY A 178 -6.80 26.38 -5.66
C GLY A 178 -5.44 26.82 -6.22
N SER A 179 -4.35 26.66 -5.45
CA SER A 179 -3.00 27.00 -5.91
C SER A 179 -2.27 25.87 -6.65
N LEU A 180 -2.73 24.62 -6.58
CA LEU A 180 -2.03 23.47 -7.17
C LEU A 180 -2.43 23.21 -8.63
N VAL A 181 -3.65 23.62 -9.03
CA VAL A 181 -4.18 23.41 -10.39
C VAL A 181 -3.45 24.25 -11.45
N LEU A 182 -2.73 25.31 -11.05
CA LEU A 182 -1.93 26.12 -11.97
C LEU A 182 -0.50 25.61 -12.23
N ARG A 183 -0.08 24.51 -11.57
CA ARG A 183 1.26 23.93 -11.76
C ARG A 183 1.24 22.53 -12.37
N GLY A 184 0.42 22.30 -13.40
CA GLY A 184 0.71 21.34 -14.48
C GLY A 184 1.26 19.95 -14.13
N THR A 185 1.00 19.41 -12.93
CA THR A 185 1.38 18.05 -12.57
C THR A 185 0.18 17.16 -12.83
N THR A 186 0.35 16.21 -13.74
CA THR A 186 -0.61 15.14 -14.00
C THR A 186 -0.68 14.25 -12.75
N VAL A 187 -1.49 14.66 -11.78
CA VAL A 187 -1.90 13.79 -10.67
C VAL A 187 -2.77 12.71 -11.28
N ASN A 188 -2.31 11.46 -11.14
CA ASN A 188 -2.98 10.25 -11.58
C ASN A 188 -4.49 10.32 -11.26
N THR A 189 -5.31 10.27 -12.31
CA THR A 189 -6.78 10.37 -12.25
C THR A 189 -7.45 9.27 -11.41
N LEU A 190 -6.70 8.22 -11.02
CA LEU A 190 -7.19 7.16 -10.14
C LEU A 190 -7.27 7.58 -8.67
N CYS A 191 -6.53 8.62 -8.25
CA CYS A 191 -6.60 9.12 -6.87
C CYS A 191 -7.79 10.08 -6.64
N LEU A 192 -8.37 10.63 -7.70
CA LEU A 192 -9.50 11.57 -7.63
C LEU A 192 -10.87 10.87 -7.56
N TYR A 193 -10.96 9.59 -7.92
CA TYR A 193 -12.23 8.86 -7.97
C TYR A 193 -12.71 8.35 -6.61
N GLU A 194 -11.83 8.24 -5.62
CA GLU A 194 -12.21 7.84 -4.25
C GLU A 194 -12.59 9.02 -3.35
N LEU A 195 -12.19 10.25 -3.70
CA LEU A 195 -12.60 11.44 -2.94
C LEU A 195 -14.00 11.95 -3.30
N SER A 196 -14.56 11.56 -4.46
CA SER A 196 -15.95 11.89 -4.83
C SER A 196 -17.00 11.03 -4.11
N LYS A 197 -16.59 9.97 -3.40
CA LYS A 197 -17.47 9.13 -2.57
C LYS A 197 -17.59 9.58 -1.11
N LEU A 198 -16.82 10.60 -0.72
CA LEU A 198 -16.80 11.15 0.65
C LEU A 198 -17.47 12.52 0.78
N LEU A 199 -18.17 13.00 -0.26
CA LEU A 199 -19.14 14.09 -0.17
C LEU A 199 -20.55 13.49 -0.20
N PRO A 200 -21.46 13.90 0.70
CA PRO A 200 -22.87 13.48 0.66
C PRO A 200 -23.60 14.00 -0.59
#